data_AF-A0A497D072-F1
#
_entry.id   AF-A0A497D072-F1
#
_cell.length_a   1.000
_cell.length_b   1.000
_cell.length_c   1.000
_cell.angle_alpha   90.00
_cell.angle_beta   90.00
_cell.angle_gamma   90.00
#
_symmetry.space_group_name_H-M   'P 1'
#
loop_
_entity.id
_entity.type
_entity.pdbx_description
1 polymer ?
#
loop_
_entity_poly.entity_id
_entity_poly.type
_entity_poly.pdbx_seq_one_letter_code
_entity_poly.pdbx_strand_id
1 'polypeptide(L)'
;MKKINLIKNGLIALLLFSGMLVAQPDKKAEKLLRSVVDKTASYDNLKADLSYTMVNKEMDINEKKSGVIYVKGDSYRIEMEGQVIISDGETVWTYLADS
;
A
#
# COMPACT_ATOMS: atom_id res chain seq x y z
N MET A 1 23.05 -36.07 39.20
CA MET A 1 22.16 -34.91 39.47
C MET A 1 22.59 -33.63 38.71
N LYS A 2 23.86 -33.18 38.78
CA LYS A 2 24.32 -31.95 38.08
C LYS A 2 24.13 -31.97 36.54
N LYS A 3 24.37 -33.11 35.88
CA LYS A 3 24.18 -33.26 34.41
C LYS A 3 22.73 -33.11 33.96
N ILE A 4 21.77 -33.56 34.77
CA ILE A 4 20.33 -33.48 34.47
C ILE A 4 19.83 -32.04 34.57
N ASN A 5 20.29 -31.29 35.58
CA ASN A 5 19.97 -29.86 35.70
C ASN A 5 20.61 -29.02 34.59
N LEU A 6 21.79 -29.40 34.10
CA LEU A 6 22.44 -28.73 32.97
C LEU A 6 21.66 -28.91 31.66
N ILE A 7 21.15 -30.12 31.40
CA ILE A 7 20.31 -30.42 30.23
C ILE A 7 18.96 -29.69 30.33
N LYS A 8 18.36 -29.64 31.53
CA LYS A 8 17.08 -28.96 31.78
C LYS A 8 17.19 -27.44 31.57
N ASN A 9 18.29 -26.83 32.03
CA ASN A 9 18.56 -25.41 31.83
C ASN A 9 18.84 -25.09 30.35
N GLY A 10 19.51 -25.99 29.62
CA GLY A 10 19.70 -25.86 28.17
C GLY A 10 18.37 -25.92 27.39
N LEU A 11 17.44 -26.79 27.80
CA LEU A 11 16.13 -26.92 27.17
C LEU A 11 15.26 -25.67 27.39
N ILE A 12 15.32 -25.07 28.59
CA ILE A 12 14.62 -23.81 28.91
C ILE A 12 15.19 -22.64 28.09
N ALA A 13 16.52 -22.57 27.92
CA ALA A 13 17.15 -21.55 27.09
C ALA A 13 16.75 -21.66 25.60
N LEU A 14 16.59 -22.88 25.09
CA LEU A 14 16.16 -23.13 23.71
C LEU A 14 14.68 -22.73 23.47
N LEU A 15 13.81 -22.97 24.46
CA LEU A 15 12.40 -22.55 24.44
C LEU A 15 12.21 -21.03 24.53
N LEU A 16 13.12 -20.31 25.17
CA LEU A 16 13.09 -18.84 25.21
C LEU A 16 13.61 -18.21 23.90
N PHE A 17 14.40 -18.94 23.11
CA PHE A 17 14.96 -18.47 21.84
C PHE A 17 13.99 -18.64 20.65
N SER A 18 13.06 -19.59 20.72
CA SER A 18 12.08 -19.83 19.63
C SER A 18 11.06 -18.70 19.47
N GLY A 19 10.85 -17.87 20.50
CA GLY A 19 9.98 -16.70 20.45
C GLY A 19 10.55 -15.49 19.70
N MET A 20 11.82 -15.52 19.31
CA MET A 20 12.50 -14.41 18.59
C MET A 20 12.49 -14.56 17.07
N LEU A 21 11.77 -15.55 16.52
CA LEU A 21 11.56 -15.67 15.08
C LEU A 21 10.54 -14.61 14.62
N VAL A 22 10.99 -13.37 14.51
CA VAL A 22 10.24 -12.29 13.87
C VAL A 22 10.14 -12.63 12.38
N ALA A 23 8.93 -12.64 11.83
CA ALA A 23 8.70 -12.84 10.40
C ALA A 23 9.53 -11.82 9.59
N GLN A 24 10.49 -12.30 8.79
CA GLN A 24 11.30 -11.41 7.96
C GLN A 24 10.40 -10.81 6.87
N PRO A 25 10.36 -9.48 6.72
CA PRO A 25 9.67 -8.88 5.59
C PRO A 25 10.27 -9.43 4.29
N ASP A 26 9.42 -9.72 3.32
CA ASP A 26 9.85 -10.23 2.02
C ASP A 26 10.72 -9.16 1.33
N LYS A 27 12.02 -9.44 1.24
CA LYS A 27 13.01 -8.54 0.63
C LYS A 27 12.66 -8.14 -0.80
N LYS A 28 11.96 -9.00 -1.56
CA LYS A 28 11.52 -8.69 -2.92
C LYS A 28 10.38 -7.68 -2.92
N ALA A 29 9.41 -7.87 -2.01
CA ALA A 29 8.31 -6.93 -1.85
C ALA A 29 8.82 -5.54 -1.41
N GLU A 30 9.75 -5.50 -0.46
CA GLU A 30 10.36 -4.24 -0.03
C GLU A 30 11.10 -3.53 -1.19
N LYS A 31 11.89 -4.29 -1.96
CA LYS A 31 12.61 -3.74 -3.11
C LYS A 31 11.65 -3.18 -4.17
N LEU A 32 10.56 -3.89 -4.47
CA LEU A 32 9.56 -3.44 -5.43
C LEU A 32 8.89 -2.15 -4.95
N LEU A 33 8.47 -2.09 -3.68
CA LEU A 33 7.86 -0.92 -3.09
C LEU A 33 8.79 0.30 -3.20
N ARG A 34 10.05 0.16 -2.77
CA ARG A 34 11.05 1.23 -2.86
C ARG A 34 11.22 1.72 -4.31
N SER A 35 11.35 0.79 -5.26
CA SER A 35 11.50 1.16 -6.67
C SER A 35 10.31 1.97 -7.22
N VAL A 36 9.09 1.68 -6.78
CA VAL A 36 7.89 2.41 -7.22
C VAL A 36 7.85 3.80 -6.56
N VAL A 37 8.14 3.88 -5.26
CA VAL A 37 8.20 5.15 -4.52
C VAL A 37 9.28 6.06 -5.11
N ASP A 38 10.51 5.56 -5.25
CA ASP A 38 11.66 6.33 -5.77
C ASP A 38 11.37 6.86 -7.18
N LYS A 39 10.76 6.04 -8.03
CA LYS A 39 10.41 6.46 -9.39
C LYS A 39 9.32 7.53 -9.39
N THR A 40 8.29 7.39 -8.56
CA THR A 40 7.19 8.36 -8.50
C THR A 40 7.66 9.69 -7.90
N ALA A 41 8.51 9.63 -6.87
CA ALA A 41 9.12 10.81 -6.22
C ALA A 41 10.16 11.53 -7.09
N SER A 42 10.72 10.85 -8.11
CA SER A 42 11.69 11.47 -9.03
C SER A 42 11.06 12.51 -9.99
N TYR A 43 9.74 12.56 -10.09
CA TYR A 43 9.04 13.54 -10.91
C TYR A 43 8.63 14.74 -10.06
N ASP A 44 8.97 15.96 -10.51
CA ASP A 44 8.50 17.19 -9.86
C ASP A 44 6.96 17.29 -9.91
N ASN A 45 6.42 17.00 -11.11
CA ASN A 45 5.00 16.98 -11.39
C ASN A 45 4.69 15.75 -12.25
N LEU A 46 3.63 15.02 -11.92
CA LEU A 46 3.17 13.86 -12.70
C LEU A 46 1.74 14.12 -13.20
N LYS A 47 1.52 13.85 -14.49
CA LYS A 47 0.18 13.77 -15.09
C LYS A 47 0.03 12.42 -15.77
N ALA A 48 -1.08 11.74 -15.53
CA ALA A 48 -1.38 10.46 -16.19
C ALA A 48 -2.88 10.32 -16.48
N ASP A 49 -3.20 9.66 -17.58
CA ASP A 49 -4.57 9.26 -17.90
C ASP A 49 -4.93 7.98 -17.12
N LEU A 50 -6.13 7.94 -16.56
CA LEU A 50 -6.68 6.84 -15.78
C LEU A 50 -7.83 6.15 -16.54
N SER A 51 -7.86 4.82 -16.47
CA SER A 51 -9.00 4.00 -16.87
C SER A 51 -9.34 3.07 -15.72
N TYR A 52 -10.53 3.25 -15.15
CA TYR A 52 -11.09 2.42 -14.10
C TYR A 52 -12.18 1.52 -14.68
N THR A 53 -12.12 0.22 -14.35
CA THR A 53 -13.16 -0.74 -14.73
C THR A 53 -13.67 -1.45 -13.49
N MET A 54 -14.98 -1.41 -13.26
CA MET A 54 -15.67 -2.13 -12.19
C MET A 54 -16.55 -3.21 -12.80
N VAL A 55 -16.32 -4.45 -12.37
CA VAL A 55 -17.11 -5.61 -12.80
C VAL A 55 -17.73 -6.27 -11.58
N ASN A 56 -19.07 -6.24 -11.49
CA ASN A 56 -19.83 -7.01 -10.52
C ASN A 56 -20.63 -8.08 -11.26
N LYS A 57 -20.25 -9.36 -11.08
CA LYS A 57 -20.87 -10.49 -11.78
C LYS A 57 -22.27 -10.84 -11.27
N GLU A 58 -22.55 -10.59 -10.00
CA GLU A 58 -23.84 -10.93 -9.39
C GLU A 58 -24.93 -9.95 -9.83
N MET A 59 -24.56 -8.67 -9.99
CA MET A 59 -25.46 -7.60 -10.42
C MET A 59 -25.38 -7.29 -11.92
N ASP A 60 -24.62 -8.09 -12.69
CA ASP A 60 -24.34 -7.86 -14.11
C ASP A 60 -23.85 -6.43 -14.45
N ILE A 61 -23.01 -5.87 -13.57
CA ILE A 61 -22.43 -4.53 -13.77
C ILE A 61 -21.07 -4.65 -14.43
N ASN A 62 -20.87 -3.88 -15.50
CA ASN A 62 -19.59 -3.65 -16.15
C ASN A 62 -19.45 -2.17 -16.48
N GLU A 63 -18.94 -1.40 -15.53
CA GLU A 63 -18.75 0.04 -15.67
C GLU A 63 -17.30 0.36 -15.98
N LYS A 64 -17.11 1.28 -16.92
CA LYS A 64 -15.81 1.86 -17.23
C LYS A 64 -15.86 3.36 -17.04
N LYS A 65 -14.91 3.90 -16.28
CA LYS A 65 -14.72 5.33 -16.07
C LYS A 65 -13.33 5.74 -16.53
N SER A 66 -13.23 6.91 -17.11
CA SER A 66 -11.95 7.52 -17.49
C SER A 66 -11.71 8.77 -16.66
N GLY A 67 -10.44 9.11 -16.50
CA GLY A 67 -10.05 10.29 -15.76
C GLY A 67 -8.61 10.68 -15.98
N VAL A 68 -8.17 11.68 -15.25
CA VAL A 68 -6.80 12.18 -15.26
C VAL A 68 -6.36 12.39 -13.82
N ILE A 69 -5.13 11.98 -13.51
CA ILE A 69 -4.49 12.29 -12.24
C ILE A 69 -3.35 13.28 -12.46
N TYR A 70 -3.24 14.22 -11.53
CA TYR A 70 -2.15 15.16 -11.37
C TYR A 70 -1.55 14.94 -9.97
N VAL A 71 -0.23 14.85 -9.87
CA VAL A 71 0.49 14.69 -8.59
C VAL A 71 1.63 15.69 -8.54
N LYS A 72 1.83 16.31 -7.38
CA LYS A 72 2.95 17.20 -7.08
C LYS A 72 3.30 17.09 -5.60
N GLY A 73 4.46 16.51 -5.30
CA GLY A 73 4.80 16.15 -3.93
C GLY A 73 3.72 15.26 -3.31
N ASP A 74 3.23 15.64 -2.14
CA ASP A 74 2.16 14.91 -1.43
C ASP A 74 0.75 15.28 -1.90
N SER A 75 0.62 16.35 -2.70
CA SER A 75 -0.66 16.81 -3.21
C SER A 75 -1.05 16.08 -4.50
N TYR A 76 -2.34 15.81 -4.67
CA TYR A 76 -2.87 15.22 -5.90
C TYR A 76 -4.25 15.76 -6.26
N ARG A 77 -4.59 15.64 -7.55
CA ARG A 77 -5.92 15.94 -8.08
C ARG A 77 -6.31 14.85 -9.07
N ILE A 78 -7.48 14.26 -8.88
CA ILE A 78 -8.07 13.26 -9.77
C ILE A 78 -9.35 13.86 -10.34
N GLU A 79 -9.42 13.94 -11.66
CA GLU A 79 -10.61 14.36 -12.39
C GLU A 79 -11.22 13.14 -13.06
N MET A 80 -12.46 12.83 -12.72
CA MET A 80 -13.23 11.76 -13.33
C MET A 80 -14.64 12.27 -13.67
N GLU A 81 -15.36 11.51 -14.47
CA GLU A 81 -16.75 11.83 -14.77
C GLU A 81 -17.58 11.92 -13.46
N GLY A 82 -18.24 13.06 -13.27
CA GLY A 82 -19.10 13.33 -12.10
C GLY A 82 -18.38 13.67 -10.79
N GLN A 83 -17.05 13.59 -10.72
CA GLN A 83 -16.33 13.95 -9.49
C GLN A 83 -14.91 14.44 -9.68
N VAL A 84 -14.48 15.31 -8.77
CA VAL A 84 -13.09 15.74 -8.63
C VAL A 84 -12.63 15.43 -7.21
N ILE A 85 -11.53 14.69 -7.07
CA ILE A 85 -10.88 14.41 -5.79
C ILE A 85 -9.62 15.25 -5.72
N ILE A 86 -9.42 15.98 -4.63
CA ILE A 86 -8.24 16.83 -4.41
C ILE A 86 -7.68 16.51 -3.04
N SER A 87 -6.35 16.48 -2.93
CA SER A 87 -5.65 16.35 -1.65
C SER A 87 -4.45 17.28 -1.63
N ASP A 88 -4.23 17.93 -0.50
CA ASP A 88 -3.00 18.70 -0.24
C ASP A 88 -1.88 17.83 0.36
N GLY A 89 -2.20 16.60 0.78
CA GLY A 89 -1.30 15.66 1.45
C GLY A 89 -1.71 15.38 2.90
N GLU A 90 -2.57 16.22 3.47
CA GLU A 90 -3.11 16.08 4.83
C GLU A 90 -4.62 15.85 4.80
N THR A 91 -5.33 16.62 3.99
CA THR A 91 -6.79 16.58 3.86
C THR A 91 -7.19 16.18 2.44
N VAL A 92 -8.25 15.38 2.35
CA VAL A 92 -8.85 14.96 1.08
C VAL A 92 -10.23 15.60 0.95
N TRP A 93 -10.47 16.26 -0.19
CA TRP A 93 -11.76 16.79 -0.59
C TRP A 93 -12.28 16.05 -1.80
N THR A 94 -13.56 15.74 -1.77
CA THR A 94 -14.28 15.19 -2.91
C THR A 94 -15.38 16.15 -3.28
N TYR A 95 -15.29 16.69 -4.48
CA TYR A 95 -16.37 17.41 -5.12
C TYR A 95 -17.15 16.45 -6.02
N LEU A 96 -18.42 16.25 -5.71
CA LEU A 96 -19.36 15.56 -6.58
C LEU A 96 -20.08 16.65 -7.38
N ALA A 97 -20.00 16.57 -8.70
CA ALA A 97 -20.77 17.48 -9.53
C ALA A 97 -22.24 17.05 -9.44
N ASP A 98 -23.11 17.94 -8.98
CA ASP A 98 -24.55 17.71 -9.05
C ASP A 98 -24.97 17.55 -10.52
N SER A 99 -25.68 16.47 -10.78
CA SER A 99 -26.41 16.17 -12.02
C SER A 99 -27.66 17.03 -12.19
#